data_AF-A0A4Q5PNF0-F1
#
_entry.id   AF-A0A4Q5PNF0-F1
#
_cell.length_a   1.000
_cell.length_b   1.000
_cell.length_c   1.000
_cell.angle_alpha   90.00
_cell.angle_beta   90.00
_cell.angle_gamma   90.00
#
_symmetry.space_group_name_H-M   'P 1'
#
loop_
_entity.id
_entity.type
_entity.pdbx_description
1 polymer ?
#
loop_
_entity_poly.entity_id
_entity_poly.type
_entity_poly.pdbx_seq_one_letter_code
_entity_poly.pdbx_strand_id
1 'polypeptide(L)'
;MLTINNKQYTVSVSNGGRLEPLTTSQAQLNLAPLPLPADPGMTQSFFQFNILDQGSPIHEYHVFVAASQERCALFDITPGYMTKPSAGRVMEIYSMMAQPELQVIPVRSEPQKICASDSGQLMFTLAPPGPDAFQLKVGTYRSDGKISQMFDFFIPRYFNWVPK
;
A
#
# COMPACT_ATOMS: atom_id res chain seq x y z
N MET A 1 3.56 9.61 12.07
CA MET A 1 4.12 9.24 13.39
C MET A 1 3.91 7.75 13.57
N LEU A 2 4.91 6.94 13.20
CA LEU A 2 4.90 5.49 13.35
C LEU A 2 5.35 5.17 14.77
N THR A 3 4.43 5.08 15.73
CA THR A 3 4.77 4.63 17.09
C THR A 3 4.88 3.11 17.05
N ILE A 4 6.04 2.62 16.60
CA ILE A 4 6.41 1.22 16.67
C ILE A 4 6.71 0.93 18.13
N ASN A 5 5.81 0.21 18.80
CA ASN A 5 6.08 -0.31 20.13
C ASN A 5 7.35 -1.20 20.06
N ASN A 6 8.38 -0.82 20.81
CA ASN A 6 9.49 -1.68 21.23
C ASN A 6 10.11 -2.65 20.20
N LYS A 7 10.72 -2.15 19.11
CA LYS A 7 11.55 -2.96 18.18
C LYS A 7 10.86 -4.16 17.50
N GLN A 8 9.57 -4.40 17.76
CA GLN A 8 8.87 -5.60 17.31
C GLN A 8 8.60 -5.57 15.80
N TYR A 9 8.34 -4.39 15.23
CA TYR A 9 8.03 -4.25 13.82
C TYR A 9 9.09 -3.45 13.10
N THR A 10 9.50 -3.91 11.91
CA THR A 10 10.26 -3.10 10.98
C THR A 10 9.44 -2.86 9.73
N VAL A 11 9.52 -1.63 9.21
CA VAL A 11 8.85 -1.25 7.97
C VAL A 11 9.93 -0.86 6.97
N SER A 12 9.83 -1.38 5.76
CA SER A 12 10.72 -1.02 4.66
C SER A 12 9.94 -0.89 3.38
N VAL A 13 10.53 -0.22 2.40
CA VAL A 13 9.97 -0.07 1.06
C VAL A 13 11.01 -0.53 0.06
N SER A 14 10.55 -1.17 -1.01
CA SER A 14 11.41 -1.57 -2.10
C SER A 14 11.48 -0.43 -3.12
N ASN A 15 12.67 0.13 -3.31
CA ASN A 15 12.94 1.24 -4.21
C ASN A 15 13.97 0.81 -5.25
N GLY A 16 13.53 0.61 -6.50
CA GLY A 16 14.43 0.15 -7.58
C GLY A 16 15.16 -1.18 -7.25
N GLY A 17 14.51 -2.07 -6.50
CA GLY A 17 15.06 -3.37 -6.10
C GLY A 17 15.90 -3.36 -4.82
N ARG A 18 16.06 -2.22 -4.16
CA ARG A 18 16.72 -2.10 -2.85
C ARG A 18 15.69 -1.93 -1.74
N LEU A 19 15.88 -2.62 -0.62
CA LEU A 19 15.06 -2.42 0.57
C LEU A 19 15.58 -1.22 1.37
N GLU A 20 14.74 -0.21 1.50
CA GLU A 20 15.00 0.99 2.28
C GLU A 20 14.13 0.99 3.55
N PRO A 21 14.71 0.99 4.77
CA PRO A 21 13.94 1.03 6.00
C PRO A 21 13.24 2.39 6.14
N LEU A 22 11.95 2.37 6.49
CA LEU A 22 11.17 3.56 6.79
C LEU A 22 11.32 3.90 8.28
N THR A 23 11.91 5.05 8.58
CA THR A 23 12.04 5.58 9.94
C THR A 23 11.01 6.68 10.22
N THR A 24 10.77 6.98 11.49
CA THR A 24 9.72 7.91 11.94
C THR A 24 9.85 9.35 11.42
N SER A 25 10.96 9.70 10.76
CA SER A 25 11.29 11.04 10.25
C SER A 25 11.20 11.21 8.74
N GLN A 26 10.82 10.18 7.97
CA GLN A 26 10.69 10.34 6.51
C GLN A 26 9.34 10.96 6.13
N ALA A 27 9.36 12.22 5.70
CA ALA A 27 8.16 12.97 5.32
C ALA A 27 7.70 12.71 3.87
N GLN A 28 8.63 12.33 2.98
CA GLN A 28 8.34 12.04 1.57
C GLN A 28 9.45 11.20 0.96
N LEU A 29 9.10 10.13 0.24
CA LEU A 29 10.04 9.29 -0.49
C LEU A 29 9.54 9.12 -1.93
N ASN A 30 10.41 9.37 -2.90
CA ASN A 30 10.11 9.12 -4.32
C ASN A 30 10.53 7.70 -4.65
N LEU A 31 9.54 6.83 -4.90
CA LEU A 31 9.78 5.44 -5.21
C LEU A 31 9.96 5.24 -6.71
N ALA A 32 10.97 4.47 -7.10
CA ALA A 32 11.06 3.89 -8.42
C ALA A 32 10.24 2.60 -8.46
N PRO A 33 9.37 2.42 -9.48
CA PRO A 33 8.56 1.22 -9.58
C PRO A 33 9.44 -0.01 -9.81
N LEU A 34 9.04 -1.14 -9.25
CA LEU A 34 9.68 -2.42 -9.49
C LEU A 34 9.23 -2.99 -10.84
N PRO A 35 10.13 -3.70 -11.53
CA PRO A 35 9.72 -4.47 -12.71
C PRO A 35 8.73 -5.56 -12.31
N LEU A 36 7.99 -6.06 -13.29
CA LEU A 36 7.11 -7.21 -13.12
C LEU A 36 7.83 -8.35 -12.37
N PRO A 37 7.24 -8.89 -11.29
CA PRO A 37 7.79 -10.06 -10.63
C PRO A 37 7.48 -11.30 -11.48
N ALA A 38 8.08 -12.43 -11.10
CA ALA A 38 7.74 -13.73 -11.69
C ALA A 38 6.31 -14.22 -11.35
N ASP A 39 5.58 -13.51 -10.50
CA ASP A 39 4.19 -13.84 -10.16
C ASP A 39 3.27 -13.59 -11.37
N PRO A 40 2.63 -14.64 -11.92
CA PRO A 40 1.73 -14.51 -13.06
C PRO A 40 0.48 -13.66 -12.78
N GLY A 41 0.17 -13.36 -11.51
CA GLY A 41 -0.94 -12.49 -11.11
C GLY A 41 -0.64 -10.99 -11.20
N MET A 42 0.62 -10.59 -11.43
CA MET A 42 1.00 -9.19 -11.63
C MET A 42 1.16 -8.87 -13.12
N THR A 43 0.46 -7.85 -13.60
CA THR A 43 0.42 -7.47 -15.02
C THR A 43 1.10 -6.15 -15.34
N GLN A 44 1.57 -5.42 -14.32
CA GLN A 44 2.37 -4.21 -14.50
C GLN A 44 3.38 -3.99 -13.38
N SER A 45 4.28 -3.04 -13.59
CA SER A 45 5.17 -2.54 -12.54
C SER A 45 4.40 -2.08 -11.31
N PHE A 46 5.03 -2.24 -10.14
CA PHE A 46 4.40 -2.04 -8.84
C PHE A 46 5.34 -1.41 -7.83
N PHE A 47 4.78 -0.91 -6.74
CA PHE A 47 5.50 -0.51 -5.54
C PHE A 47 5.22 -1.51 -4.43
N GLN A 48 6.20 -1.75 -3.57
CA GLN A 48 6.10 -2.72 -2.49
C GLN A 48 6.54 -2.14 -1.16
N PHE A 49 5.68 -2.26 -0.16
CA PHE A 49 5.98 -1.97 1.24
C PHE A 49 5.99 -3.27 2.03
N ASN A 50 6.98 -3.42 2.90
CA ASN A 50 7.17 -4.62 3.71
C ASN A 50 7.08 -4.27 5.18
N ILE A 51 6.32 -5.06 5.92
CA ILE A 51 6.23 -5.00 7.38
C ILE A 51 6.69 -6.37 7.88
N LEU A 52 7.66 -6.39 8.78
CA LEU A 52 8.18 -7.60 9.39
C LEU A 52 7.90 -7.54 10.89
N ASP A 53 7.13 -8.52 11.39
CA ASP A 53 6.90 -8.74 12.82
C ASP A 53 7.95 -9.73 13.33
N GLN A 54 8.83 -9.24 14.20
CA GLN A 54 9.91 -9.99 14.85
C GLN A 54 9.40 -10.84 16.04
N GLY A 55 8.08 -11.00 16.17
CA GLY A 55 7.47 -11.95 17.10
C GLY A 55 7.84 -13.41 16.79
N SER A 56 7.40 -14.31 17.66
CA SER A 56 7.49 -15.76 17.43
C SER A 56 6.08 -16.33 17.32
N PRO A 57 5.66 -16.85 16.15
CA PRO A 57 6.44 -16.97 14.91
C PRO A 57 6.64 -15.61 14.19
N ILE A 58 7.65 -15.54 13.31
CA ILE A 58 7.91 -14.36 12.47
C ILE A 58 6.83 -14.25 11.39
N HIS A 59 6.32 -13.04 11.18
CA HIS A 59 5.34 -12.76 10.11
C HIS A 59 5.88 -11.70 9.15
N GLU A 60 5.73 -11.96 7.86
CA GLU A 60 6.02 -11.02 6.77
C GLU A 60 4.71 -10.56 6.13
N TYR A 61 4.53 -9.25 6.05
CA TYR A 61 3.40 -8.62 5.38
C TYR A 61 3.92 -7.76 4.24
N HIS A 62 3.41 -7.98 3.04
CA HIS A 62 3.78 -7.25 1.83
C HIS A 62 2.57 -6.51 1.31
N VAL A 63 2.67 -5.21 1.09
CA VAL A 63 1.64 -4.39 0.44
C VAL A 63 2.13 -4.04 -0.95
N PHE A 64 1.33 -4.39 -1.95
CA PHE A 64 1.59 -4.15 -3.36
C PHE A 64 0.67 -3.05 -3.87
N VAL A 65 1.23 -2.16 -4.68
CA VAL A 65 0.51 -1.05 -5.31
C VAL A 65 0.85 -1.03 -6.78
N ALA A 66 -0.14 -1.26 -7.64
CA ALA A 66 0.08 -1.36 -9.09
C ALA A 66 -0.90 -0.49 -9.87
N ALA A 67 -0.41 0.22 -10.88
CA ALA A 67 -1.23 1.10 -11.72
C ALA A 67 -1.91 0.31 -12.85
N SER A 68 -3.21 0.08 -12.75
CA SER A 68 -4.01 -0.63 -13.76
C SER A 68 -4.00 0.08 -15.11
N GLN A 69 -4.33 -0.68 -16.16
CA GLN A 69 -4.64 -0.14 -17.49
C GLN A 69 -6.02 0.57 -17.50
N GLU A 70 -6.86 0.31 -16.50
CA GLU A 70 -8.16 0.97 -16.34
C GLU A 70 -7.99 2.47 -16.04
N ARG A 71 -8.69 3.29 -16.82
CA ARG A 71 -8.77 4.74 -16.64
C ARG A 71 -9.97 5.07 -15.76
N CYS A 72 -9.82 6.10 -14.94
CA CYS A 72 -10.90 6.62 -14.10
C CYS A 72 -11.03 8.13 -14.28
N ALA A 73 -12.25 8.63 -14.15
CA ALA A 73 -12.53 10.06 -14.18
C ALA A 73 -12.45 10.63 -12.75
N LEU A 74 -11.79 11.78 -12.63
CA LEU A 74 -11.71 12.57 -11.41
C LEU A 74 -12.44 13.89 -11.66
N PHE A 75 -13.26 14.32 -10.71
CA PHE A 75 -14.01 15.56 -10.82
C PHE A 75 -13.52 16.54 -9.77
N ASP A 76 -12.92 17.63 -10.24
CA ASP A 76 -12.37 18.66 -9.37
C ASP A 76 -13.37 19.79 -9.18
N ILE A 77 -13.75 20.06 -7.93
CA ILE A 77 -14.59 21.21 -7.60
C ILE A 77 -13.69 22.43 -7.44
N THR A 78 -13.79 23.37 -8.39
CA THR A 78 -13.06 24.65 -8.33
C THR A 78 -13.85 25.72 -7.56
N PRO A 79 -13.18 26.76 -7.00
CA PRO A 79 -13.86 27.92 -6.43
C PRO A 79 -14.68 28.60 -7.55
N GLY A 80 -16.01 28.46 -7.48
CA GLY A 80 -16.92 28.81 -8.58
C GLY A 80 -17.85 27.68 -9.04
N TYR A 81 -17.82 26.51 -8.38
CA TYR A 81 -18.71 25.36 -8.65
C TYR A 81 -18.57 24.73 -10.05
N MET A 82 -17.51 25.04 -10.79
CA MET A 82 -17.21 24.36 -12.05
C MET A 82 -16.47 23.06 -11.76
N THR A 83 -17.03 21.93 -12.20
CA THR A 83 -16.37 20.63 -12.19
C THR A 83 -15.44 20.52 -13.39
N LYS A 84 -14.13 20.48 -13.19
CA LYS A 84 -13.19 20.17 -14.27
C LYS A 84 -12.96 18.66 -14.31
N PRO A 85 -13.34 17.95 -15.39
CA PRO A 85 -12.99 16.55 -15.53
C PRO A 85 -11.47 16.45 -15.71
N SER A 86 -10.85 15.59 -14.91
CA SER A 86 -9.48 15.15 -15.10
C SER A 86 -9.44 13.63 -15.23
N ALA A 87 -8.40 13.12 -15.88
CA ALA A 87 -8.21 11.69 -16.04
C ALA A 87 -7.19 11.17 -15.02
N GLY A 88 -7.45 9.97 -14.53
CA GLY A 88 -6.55 9.22 -13.68
C GLY A 88 -6.42 7.77 -14.13
N ARG A 89 -5.67 7.01 -13.36
CA ARG A 89 -5.56 5.56 -13.45
C ARG A 89 -6.07 4.92 -12.18
N VAL A 90 -6.70 3.78 -12.34
CA VAL A 90 -7.04 2.92 -11.21
C VAL A 90 -5.75 2.34 -10.66
N MET A 91 -5.52 2.54 -9.37
CA MET A 91 -4.44 1.90 -8.62
C MET A 91 -5.04 0.74 -7.84
N GLU A 92 -4.47 -0.45 -8.02
CA GLU A 92 -4.84 -1.64 -7.26
C GLU A 92 -3.88 -1.83 -6.10
N ILE A 93 -4.44 -2.04 -4.91
CA ILE A 93 -3.71 -2.18 -3.66
C ILE A 93 -4.15 -3.48 -3.02
N TYR A 94 -3.20 -4.36 -2.72
CA TYR A 94 -3.47 -5.60 -2.02
C TYR A 94 -2.30 -5.95 -1.10
N SER A 95 -2.56 -6.85 -0.16
CA SER A 95 -1.55 -7.37 0.74
C SER A 95 -1.36 -8.86 0.56
N MET A 96 -0.16 -9.33 0.85
CA MET A 96 0.15 -10.74 1.04
C MET A 96 0.74 -10.93 2.43
N MET A 97 0.33 -11.99 3.10
CA MET A 97 0.90 -12.39 4.37
C MET A 97 1.62 -13.71 4.20
N ALA A 98 2.82 -13.80 4.75
CA ALA A 98 3.64 -14.99 4.79
C ALA A 98 4.14 -15.27 6.21
N GLN A 99 4.25 -16.56 6.54
CA GLN A 99 4.97 -17.07 7.70
C GLN A 99 6.12 -17.91 7.17
N PRO A 100 7.34 -17.34 7.07
CA PRO A 100 8.47 -17.99 6.40
C PRO A 100 8.77 -19.39 6.96
N GLU A 101 8.56 -19.58 8.26
CA GLU A 101 8.80 -20.84 8.97
C GLU A 101 7.84 -21.96 8.55
N LEU A 102 6.60 -21.64 8.16
CA LEU A 102 5.58 -22.65 7.85
C LEU A 102 5.59 -23.11 6.37
N GLN A 103 6.41 -22.49 5.51
CA GLN A 103 6.45 -22.76 4.06
C GLN A 103 5.05 -22.78 3.39
N VAL A 104 4.09 -22.03 3.94
CA VAL A 104 2.72 -21.96 3.42
C VAL A 104 2.66 -20.97 2.27
N ILE A 105 1.77 -21.26 1.30
CA ILE A 105 1.46 -20.33 0.20
C ILE A 105 0.94 -19.03 0.82
N PRO A 106 1.58 -17.87 0.55
CA PRO A 106 1.11 -16.60 1.07
C PRO A 106 -0.32 -16.30 0.63
N VAL A 107 -1.17 -15.85 1.55
CA VAL A 107 -2.56 -15.50 1.23
C VAL A 107 -2.61 -14.07 0.73
N ARG A 108 -3.17 -13.88 -0.47
CA ARG A 108 -3.43 -12.57 -1.06
C ARG A 108 -4.79 -12.05 -0.59
N SER A 109 -4.83 -10.81 -0.11
CA SER A 109 -6.10 -10.12 0.18
C SER A 109 -6.82 -9.74 -1.11
N GLU A 110 -8.13 -9.51 -1.03
CA GLU A 110 -8.86 -8.90 -2.14
C GLU A 110 -8.24 -7.54 -2.51
N PRO A 111 -8.08 -7.25 -3.81
CA PRO A 111 -7.54 -5.97 -4.26
C PRO A 111 -8.55 -4.86 -4.03
N GLN A 112 -8.08 -3.78 -3.40
CA GLN A 112 -8.82 -2.54 -3.27
C GLN A 112 -8.37 -1.55 -4.36
N LYS A 113 -9.30 -0.75 -4.86
CA LYS A 113 -9.08 0.16 -5.99
C LYS A 113 -9.22 1.60 -5.55
N ILE A 114 -8.29 2.46 -5.98
CA ILE A 114 -8.37 3.91 -5.79
C ILE A 114 -7.99 4.63 -7.08
N CYS A 115 -8.66 5.75 -7.39
CA CYS A 115 -8.32 6.53 -8.57
C CYS A 115 -7.22 7.56 -8.24
N ALA A 116 -6.06 7.43 -8.89
CA ALA A 116 -4.96 8.39 -8.79
C ALA A 116 -4.86 9.22 -10.07
N SER A 117 -4.67 10.53 -9.93
CA SER A 117 -4.38 11.40 -11.07
C SER A 117 -3.05 10.98 -11.74
N ASP A 118 -2.95 11.09 -13.07
CA ASP A 118 -1.71 10.77 -13.80
C ASP A 118 -0.49 11.57 -13.33
N SER A 119 -0.72 12.81 -12.87
CA SER A 119 0.30 13.69 -12.29
C SER A 119 0.20 13.80 -10.76
N GLY A 120 -0.62 12.94 -10.15
CA GLY A 120 -0.88 12.94 -8.72
C GLY A 120 0.17 12.18 -7.92
N GLN A 121 0.01 12.20 -6.60
CA GLN A 121 0.84 11.44 -5.68
C GLN A 121 -0.02 10.51 -4.83
N LEU A 122 0.56 9.41 -4.37
CA LEU A 122 -0.03 8.54 -3.37
C LEU A 122 0.59 8.81 -2.00
N MET A 123 -0.24 8.85 -0.97
CA MET A 123 0.17 8.95 0.41
C MET A 123 -0.25 7.69 1.15
N PHE A 124 0.69 7.17 1.92
CA PHE A 124 0.51 6.00 2.76
C PHE A 124 0.83 6.40 4.19
N THR A 125 -0.15 6.32 5.07
CA THR A 125 0.03 6.54 6.51
C THR A 125 -0.28 5.26 7.24
N LEU A 126 0.78 4.58 7.69
CA LEU A 126 0.65 3.41 8.54
C LEU A 126 0.43 3.85 9.99
N ALA A 127 -0.71 3.48 10.56
CA ALA A 127 -0.99 3.66 11.97
C ALA A 127 -0.28 2.58 12.82
N PRO A 128 -0.13 2.79 14.14
CA PRO A 128 0.29 1.73 15.04
C PRO A 128 -0.60 0.48 14.90
N PRO A 129 -0.03 -0.74 14.97
CA PRO A 129 -0.83 -1.96 14.86
C PRO A 129 -1.88 -2.06 15.96
N GLY A 130 -3.08 -2.46 15.58
CA GLY A 130 -4.13 -2.89 16.51
C GLY A 130 -3.97 -4.37 16.91
N PRO A 131 -4.90 -4.91 17.71
CA PRO A 131 -4.92 -6.32 18.05
C PRO A 131 -5.00 -7.21 16.80
N ASP A 132 -5.88 -6.86 15.85
CA ASP A 132 -6.24 -7.77 14.75
C ASP A 132 -5.65 -7.39 13.38
N ALA A 133 -5.26 -6.13 13.20
CA ALA A 133 -4.83 -5.61 11.90
C ALA A 133 -3.85 -4.43 12.01
N PHE A 134 -3.07 -4.22 10.96
CA PHE A 134 -2.45 -2.93 10.66
C PHE A 134 -3.44 -2.08 9.86
N GLN A 135 -3.62 -0.83 10.26
CA GLN A 135 -4.39 0.13 9.49
C GLN A 135 -3.45 1.01 8.66
N LEU A 136 -3.59 0.93 7.34
CA LEU A 136 -2.90 1.74 6.37
C LEU A 136 -3.88 2.71 5.72
N LYS A 137 -3.75 3.99 6.03
CA LYS A 137 -4.53 5.03 5.37
C LYS A 137 -3.91 5.38 4.03
N VAL A 138 -4.67 5.17 2.96
CA VAL A 138 -4.25 5.44 1.59
C VAL A 138 -4.98 6.67 1.10
N GLY A 139 -4.25 7.62 0.53
CA GLY A 139 -4.83 8.80 -0.10
C GLY A 139 -4.18 9.13 -1.43
N THR A 140 -4.95 9.72 -2.34
CA THR A 140 -4.44 10.31 -3.58
C THR A 140 -4.45 11.82 -3.47
N TYR A 141 -3.40 12.45 -3.99
CA TYR A 141 -3.27 13.89 -4.11
C TYR A 141 -3.36 14.29 -5.57
N ARG A 142 -4.04 15.41 -5.81
CA ARG A 142 -4.04 16.07 -7.10
C ARG A 142 -2.73 16.85 -7.29
N SER A 143 -2.48 17.29 -8.51
CA SER A 143 -1.31 18.13 -8.82
C SER A 143 -1.29 19.46 -8.06
N ASP A 144 -2.43 19.93 -7.56
CA ASP A 144 -2.55 21.13 -6.72
C ASP A 144 -2.31 20.88 -5.22
N GLY A 145 -1.91 19.66 -4.85
CA GLY A 145 -1.59 19.27 -3.47
C GLY A 145 -2.81 19.03 -2.58
N LYS A 146 -4.03 19.04 -3.12
CA LYS A 146 -5.24 18.67 -2.35
C LYS A 146 -5.52 17.18 -2.44
N ILE A 147 -6.02 16.62 -1.34
CA ILE A 147 -6.50 15.23 -1.28
C ILE A 147 -7.69 15.08 -2.23
N SER A 148 -7.65 14.05 -3.07
CA SER A 148 -8.73 13.67 -3.99
C SER A 148 -9.58 12.56 -3.41
N GLN A 149 -8.97 11.45 -2.99
CA GLN A 149 -9.64 10.30 -2.42
C GLN A 149 -8.84 9.77 -1.23
N MET A 150 -9.53 9.10 -0.31
CA MET A 150 -8.93 8.46 0.85
C MET A 150 -9.75 7.24 1.28
N PHE A 151 -9.07 6.17 1.69
CA PHE A 151 -9.71 5.04 2.34
C PHE A 151 -8.75 4.39 3.35
N ASP A 152 -9.32 3.54 4.22
CA ASP A 152 -8.57 2.74 5.17
C ASP A 152 -8.39 1.32 4.62
N PHE A 153 -7.12 0.92 4.44
CA PHE A 153 -6.72 -0.43 4.05
C PHE A 153 -6.30 -1.21 5.30
N PHE A 154 -6.90 -2.38 5.52
CA PHE A 154 -6.62 -3.20 6.69
C PHE A 154 -5.81 -4.44 6.29
N ILE A 155 -4.63 -4.58 6.88
CA ILE A 155 -3.79 -5.76 6.72
C ILE A 155 -4.01 -6.63 7.95
N PRO A 156 -4.64 -7.81 7.83
CA PRO A 156 -4.86 -8.68 8.98
C PRO A 156 -3.52 -9.09 9.61
N ARG A 157 -3.49 -9.31 10.93
CA ARG A 157 -2.31 -9.80 11.66
C ARG A 157 -2.29 -11.32 11.86
N TYR A 158 -3.44 -11.96 11.71
CA TYR A 158 -3.58 -13.40 11.89
C TYR A 158 -4.27 -14.03 10.69
N PHE A 159 -3.89 -15.27 10.42
CA PHE A 159 -4.67 -16.14 9.57
C PHE A 159 -5.82 -16.74 10.39
N ASN A 160 -7.06 -16.47 10.01
CA ASN A 160 -8.14 -17.39 10.34
C ASN A 160 -8.04 -18.57 9.37
N TRP A 161 -7.10 -19.48 9.63
CA TRP A 161 -7.17 -20.83 9.07
C TRP A 161 -8.37 -21.51 9.73
N VAL A 162 -9.53 -21.43 9.08
CA VAL A 162 -10.57 -22.43 9.32
C VAL A 162 -10.14 -23.63 8.50
N PRO A 163 -9.66 -24.74 9.11
CA PRO A 163 -9.40 -25.95 8.36
C PRO A 163 -10.75 -26.36 7.75
N LYS A 164 -10.81 -26.48 6.43
CA LYS A 164 -11.91 -27.19 5.76
C LYS A 164 -11.68 -28.69 5.89
#